data_AF-A0A142WRM0-F1
#
_entry.id   AF-A0A142WRM0-F1
#
_cell.length_a   1.000
_cell.length_b   1.000
_cell.length_c   1.000
_cell.angle_alpha   90.00
_cell.angle_beta   90.00
_cell.angle_gamma   90.00
#
_symmetry.space_group_name_H-M   'P 1'
#
loop_
_entity.id
_entity.type
_entity.pdbx_description
1 polymer ?
#
loop_
_entity_poly.entity_id
_entity_poly.type
_entity_poly.pdbx_seq_one_letter_code
_entity_poly.pdbx_strand_id
1 'polypeptide(L)'
;MAGTKQAPIKPHDRARIVFETVHTDRAGETSQRVMVDGDVALLDESGGAVISLDNGLHATLPVGELHPFAPLFEKGRGHEDPQNGWIGGQVLTRDFFATGEPDSLVYMSLRALRKAVREET
;
A
#
# COMPACT_ATOMS: atom_id res chain seq x y z
N MET A 1 14.28 -24.80 9.99
CA MET A 1 13.81 -23.46 10.43
C MET A 1 12.31 -23.41 10.18
N ALA A 2 11.50 -23.39 11.23
CA ALA A 2 10.05 -23.26 11.08
C ALA A 2 9.75 -21.82 10.67
N GLY A 3 9.51 -21.60 9.38
CA GLY A 3 9.01 -20.31 8.90
C GLY A 3 7.64 -20.09 9.52
N THR A 4 7.52 -19.05 10.34
CA THR A 4 6.23 -18.57 10.85
C THR A 4 5.34 -18.30 9.64
N LYS A 5 4.36 -19.17 9.41
CA LYS A 5 3.44 -19.06 8.28
C LYS A 5 2.59 -17.82 8.51
N GLN A 6 2.76 -16.84 7.64
CA GLN A 6 2.00 -15.59 7.64
C GLN A 6 0.50 -15.93 7.56
N ALA A 7 -0.33 -15.28 8.39
CA ALA A 7 -1.77 -15.46 8.30
C ALA A 7 -2.25 -15.01 6.91
N PRO A 8 -3.15 -15.76 6.25
CA PRO A 8 -3.66 -15.37 4.94
C PRO A 8 -4.54 -14.12 5.07
N ILE A 9 -4.44 -13.22 4.09
CA ILE A 9 -5.36 -12.08 3.95
C ILE A 9 -6.79 -12.58 3.74
N LYS A 10 -7.76 -11.85 4.29
CA LYS A 10 -9.18 -12.19 4.20
C LYS A 10 -10.02 -10.96 3.85
N PRO A 11 -11.20 -11.16 3.24
CA PRO A 11 -12.21 -10.12 3.18
C PRO A 11 -12.50 -9.56 4.58
N HIS A 12 -12.74 -8.25 4.66
CA HIS A 12 -12.94 -7.44 5.86
C HIS A 12 -11.69 -7.23 6.73
N ASP A 13 -10.52 -7.72 6.32
CA ASP A 13 -9.26 -7.27 6.93
C ASP A 13 -9.05 -5.77 6.66
N ARG A 14 -8.48 -5.04 7.63
CA ARG A 14 -8.08 -3.64 7.41
C ARG A 14 -6.80 -3.57 6.60
N ALA A 15 -6.74 -2.61 5.67
CA ALA A 15 -5.55 -2.32 4.89
C ALA A 15 -5.26 -0.82 4.85
N ARG A 16 -3.99 -0.46 4.97
CA ARG A 16 -3.48 0.88 4.64
C ARG A 16 -2.79 0.83 3.29
N ILE A 17 -3.19 1.68 2.36
CA ILE A 17 -2.57 1.77 1.04
C ILE A 17 -1.82 3.09 0.90
N VAL A 18 -0.53 2.97 0.58
CA VAL A 18 0.33 4.11 0.29
C VAL A 18 0.35 4.35 -1.22
N PHE A 19 -0.03 5.54 -1.66
CA PHE A 19 0.11 5.98 -3.04
C PHE A 19 1.18 7.06 -3.10
N GLU A 20 2.20 6.85 -3.91
CA GLU A 20 3.20 7.85 -4.19
C GLU A 20 3.24 8.13 -5.69
N THR A 21 3.32 9.40 -6.05
CA THR A 21 3.56 9.83 -7.42
C THR A 21 4.87 10.60 -7.45
N VAL A 22 5.78 10.18 -8.32
CA VAL A 22 7.05 10.86 -8.58
C VAL A 22 6.98 11.45 -9.99
N HIS A 23 7.26 12.74 -10.12
CA HIS A 23 7.33 13.45 -11.40
C HIS A 23 8.74 13.99 -11.60
N THR A 24 9.34 13.68 -12.74
CA THR A 24 10.66 14.17 -13.14
C THR A 24 10.53 14.99 -14.42
N ASP A 25 10.82 16.29 -14.33
CA ASP A 25 10.77 17.24 -15.45
C ASP A 25 11.95 18.24 -15.41
N ARG A 26 11.87 19.31 -16.22
CA ARG A 26 12.93 20.34 -16.30
C ARG A 26 13.21 21.05 -14.97
N ALA A 27 12.26 21.09 -14.05
CA ALA A 27 12.43 21.67 -12.72
C ALA A 27 13.07 20.70 -11.71
N GLY A 28 13.21 19.43 -12.07
CA GLY A 28 13.78 18.38 -11.22
C GLY A 28 12.76 17.31 -10.85
N GLU A 29 13.08 16.56 -9.80
CA GLU A 29 12.20 15.51 -9.26
C GLU A 29 11.30 16.09 -8.16
N THR A 30 10.01 15.80 -8.24
CA THR A 30 9.02 16.09 -7.20
C THR A 30 8.26 14.83 -6.86
N SER A 31 7.87 14.68 -5.59
CA SER A 31 7.01 13.57 -5.19
C SER A 31 5.87 14.01 -4.28
N GLN A 32 4.74 13.34 -4.42
CA GLN A 32 3.59 13.48 -3.54
C GLN A 32 3.16 12.10 -3.08
N ARG A 33 2.91 11.98 -1.77
CA ARG A 33 2.46 10.74 -1.14
C ARG A 33 1.15 10.98 -0.40
N VAL A 34 0.25 10.00 -0.48
CA VAL A 34 -0.96 9.92 0.34
C VAL A 34 -1.11 8.51 0.90
N MET A 35 -1.65 8.42 2.11
CA MET A 35 -1.99 7.16 2.74
C MET A 35 -3.48 7.14 3.04
N VAL A 36 -4.13 6.04 2.66
CA VAL A 36 -5.57 5.89 2.83
C VAL A 36 -5.84 4.51 3.41
N ASP A 37 -6.62 4.49 4.48
CA ASP A 37 -7.08 3.25 5.09
C ASP A 37 -8.35 2.75 4.37
N GLY A 38 -8.61 1.45 4.49
CA GLY A 38 -9.78 0.80 3.90
C GLY A 38 -9.93 -0.64 4.35
N ASP A 39 -10.96 -1.30 3.81
CA ASP A 39 -11.26 -2.70 4.05
C ASP A 39 -10.99 -3.53 2.80
N VAL A 40 -10.42 -4.73 2.96
CA VAL A 40 -10.37 -5.71 1.88
C VAL A 40 -11.80 -6.12 1.53
N ALA A 41 -12.30 -5.68 0.38
CA ALA A 41 -13.66 -5.96 -0.07
C ALA A 41 -13.78 -7.39 -0.60
N LEU A 42 -12.82 -7.81 -1.42
CA LEU A 42 -12.75 -9.15 -1.98
C LEU A 42 -11.33 -9.52 -2.41
N LEU A 43 -11.11 -10.82 -2.61
CA LEU A 43 -9.94 -11.37 -3.28
C LEU A 43 -10.39 -11.85 -4.65
N ASP A 44 -9.75 -11.36 -5.71
CA ASP A 44 -10.06 -11.76 -7.07
C ASP A 44 -9.37 -13.10 -7.44
N GLU A 45 -9.84 -13.73 -8.51
CA GLU A 45 -9.33 -15.01 -8.99
C GLU A 45 -7.89 -14.94 -9.53
N SER A 46 -7.39 -13.73 -9.81
CA SER A 46 -6.03 -13.48 -10.29
C SER A 46 -4.99 -13.32 -9.17
N GLY A 47 -5.44 -13.35 -7.90
CA GLY A 47 -4.57 -13.14 -6.74
C GLY A 47 -4.40 -11.67 -6.34
N GLY A 48 -5.29 -10.79 -6.80
CA GLY A 48 -5.42 -9.42 -6.35
C GLY A 48 -6.36 -9.30 -5.14
N ALA A 49 -6.05 -8.38 -4.24
CA ALA A 49 -6.97 -7.88 -3.22
C ALA A 49 -7.55 -6.56 -3.68
N VAL A 50 -8.88 -6.47 -3.71
CA VAL A 50 -9.60 -5.22 -3.93
C VAL A 50 -9.89 -4.61 -2.57
N ILE A 51 -9.35 -3.41 -2.32
CA ILE A 51 -9.55 -2.64 -1.10
C ILE A 51 -10.57 -1.53 -1.38
N SER A 52 -11.64 -1.49 -0.59
CA SER A 52 -12.54 -0.34 -0.52
C SER A 52 -11.95 0.67 0.44
N LEU A 53 -11.48 1.79 -0.09
CA LEU A 53 -10.84 2.85 0.68
C LEU A 53 -11.88 3.73 1.37
N ASP A 54 -11.53 4.26 2.55
CA ASP A 54 -12.42 5.10 3.36
C ASP A 54 -12.78 6.43 2.66
N ASN A 55 -12.04 6.82 1.61
CA ASN A 55 -12.35 7.97 0.77
C ASN A 55 -13.36 7.65 -0.36
N GLY A 56 -13.94 6.45 -0.37
CA GLY A 56 -14.94 6.01 -1.36
C GLY A 56 -14.35 5.51 -2.68
N LEU A 57 -13.03 5.43 -2.81
CA LEU A 57 -12.36 4.85 -3.98
C LEU A 57 -12.02 3.37 -3.76
N HIS A 58 -11.58 2.71 -4.83
CA HIS A 58 -11.09 1.34 -4.77
C HIS A 58 -9.63 1.27 -5.22
N ALA A 59 -8.89 0.39 -4.58
CA ALA A 59 -7.52 0.06 -4.96
C ALA A 59 -7.41 -1.45 -5.19
N THR A 60 -6.63 -1.86 -6.17
CA THR A 60 -6.32 -3.28 -6.40
C THR A 60 -4.82 -3.47 -6.26
N LEU A 61 -4.40 -4.33 -5.35
CA LEU A 61 -3.00 -4.71 -5.17
C LEU A 61 -2.86 -6.22 -5.21
N PRO A 62 -1.78 -6.79 -5.78
CA PRO A 62 -1.50 -8.21 -5.66
C PRO A 62 -1.36 -8.59 -4.18
N VAL A 63 -1.92 -9.74 -3.78
CA VAL A 63 -1.82 -10.21 -2.38
C VAL A 63 -0.36 -10.37 -1.93
N GLY A 64 0.54 -10.74 -2.84
CA GLY A 64 1.98 -10.87 -2.55
C GLY A 64 2.68 -9.56 -2.19
N GLU A 65 2.10 -8.42 -2.53
CA GLU A 65 2.64 -7.08 -2.28
C GLU A 65 2.00 -6.44 -1.03
N LEU A 66 1.13 -7.17 -0.34
CA LEU A 66 0.55 -6.79 0.94
C LEU A 66 1.35 -7.43 2.09
N HIS A 67 1.60 -6.62 3.12
CA HIS A 67 2.39 -7.01 4.28
C HIS A 67 1.60 -6.79 5.58
N PRO A 68 1.64 -7.71 6.55
CA PRO A 68 1.08 -7.52 7.87
C PRO A 68 1.70 -6.31 8.53
N PHE A 69 0.85 -5.46 9.05
CA PHE A 69 1.22 -4.22 9.68
C PHE A 69 0.55 -4.14 11.06
N ALA A 70 1.10 -4.89 12.01
CA ALA A 70 0.68 -4.84 13.41
C ALA A 70 0.98 -3.51 14.14
N PRO A 71 2.05 -2.73 13.84
CA PRO A 71 2.40 -1.57 14.66
C PRO A 71 1.79 -0.21 14.26
N LEU A 72 0.88 -0.10 13.27
CA LEU A 72 0.23 1.19 12.92
C LEU A 72 -1.17 1.32 13.51
N PHE A 73 -1.81 0.20 13.82
CA PHE A 73 -3.14 0.19 14.41
C PHE A 73 -3.08 0.24 15.94
N GLU A 74 -2.06 0.92 16.50
CA GLU A 74 -1.91 1.05 17.95
C GLU A 74 -3.18 1.66 18.57
N LYS A 75 -3.82 0.83 19.40
CA LYS A 75 -4.84 1.09 20.43
C LYS A 75 -5.26 2.56 20.57
N GLY A 76 -6.36 2.92 19.92
CA GLY A 76 -6.99 4.23 20.17
C GLY A 76 -8.25 4.53 19.37
N ARG A 77 -8.53 3.80 18.28
CA ARG A 77 -9.72 4.01 17.44
C ARG A 77 -10.66 2.80 17.38
N GLY A 78 -10.98 2.21 18.53
CA GLY A 78 -12.10 1.25 18.64
C GLY A 78 -12.07 0.01 17.75
N HIS A 79 -10.94 -0.35 17.15
CA HIS A 79 -10.81 -1.57 16.35
C HIS A 79 -10.15 -2.65 17.19
N GLU A 80 -10.92 -3.70 17.50
CA GLU A 80 -10.58 -4.72 18.49
C GLU A 80 -9.44 -5.68 18.10
N ASP A 81 -8.83 -5.56 16.92
CA ASP A 81 -7.79 -6.52 16.53
C ASP A 81 -6.59 -5.92 15.77
N PRO A 82 -5.47 -5.62 16.47
CA PRO A 82 -4.18 -5.25 15.88
C PRO A 82 -3.55 -6.36 15.02
N GLN A 83 -4.10 -7.58 15.01
CA GLN A 83 -3.50 -8.75 14.36
C GLN A 83 -3.84 -8.91 12.88
N ASN A 84 -4.81 -8.15 12.35
CA ASN A 84 -5.34 -8.33 10.98
C ASN A 84 -5.13 -7.13 10.05
N GLY A 85 -4.24 -6.20 10.43
CA GLY A 85 -3.91 -5.04 9.61
C GLY A 85 -2.91 -5.37 8.51
N TRP A 86 -3.17 -4.95 7.29
CA TRP A 86 -2.26 -5.04 6.14
C TRP A 86 -1.79 -3.67 5.71
N ILE A 87 -0.63 -3.61 5.07
CA ILE A 87 -0.13 -2.44 4.36
C ILE A 87 0.31 -2.85 2.96
N GLY A 88 0.07 -1.99 1.99
CA GLY A 88 0.66 -2.09 0.67
C GLY A 88 0.90 -0.69 0.13
N GLY A 89 1.51 -0.61 -1.04
CA GLY A 89 1.64 0.66 -1.71
C GLY A 89 2.16 0.55 -3.10
N GLN A 90 1.97 1.63 -3.85
CA GLN A 90 2.40 1.75 -5.22
C GLN A 90 3.04 3.11 -5.46
N VAL A 91 4.07 3.11 -6.29
CA VAL A 91 4.74 4.32 -6.78
C VAL A 91 4.46 4.42 -8.27
N LEU A 92 3.78 5.49 -8.68
CA LEU A 92 3.68 5.90 -10.07
C LEU A 92 4.80 6.89 -10.36
N THR A 93 5.77 6.49 -11.17
CA THR A 93 6.83 7.38 -11.63
C THR A 93 6.52 7.85 -13.04
N ARG A 94 6.61 9.17 -13.26
CA ARG A 94 6.49 9.82 -14.56
C ARG A 94 7.77 10.59 -14.88
N ASP A 95 8.54 10.09 -15.84
CA ASP A 95 9.75 10.74 -16.32
C ASP A 95 9.51 11.36 -17.71
N PHE A 96 9.43 12.68 -17.76
CA PHE A 96 9.19 13.43 -19.00
C PHE A 96 10.44 13.56 -19.89
N PHE A 97 11.60 13.04 -19.46
CA PHE A 97 12.80 12.93 -20.28
C PHE A 97 12.97 11.55 -20.92
N ALA A 98 12.27 10.53 -20.40
CA ALA A 98 12.33 9.20 -20.95
C ALA A 98 11.78 9.21 -22.39
N THR A 99 12.58 8.73 -23.34
CA THR A 99 12.22 8.67 -24.76
C THR A 99 11.37 7.44 -25.11
N GLY A 100 11.13 6.56 -24.13
CA GLY A 100 10.43 5.28 -24.27
C GLY A 100 9.16 5.22 -23.43
N GLU A 101 9.21 4.45 -22.34
CA GLU A 101 8.10 4.31 -21.38
C GLU A 101 8.26 5.38 -20.27
N PRO A 102 7.58 6.53 -20.36
CA PRO A 102 7.71 7.60 -19.37
C PRO A 102 7.02 7.26 -18.05
N ASP A 103 6.04 6.36 -18.07
CA ASP A 103 5.27 5.96 -16.91
C ASP A 103 5.69 4.57 -16.44
N SER A 104 5.96 4.42 -15.14
CA SER A 104 6.15 3.12 -14.51
C SER A 104 5.36 3.02 -13.20
N LEU A 105 4.80 1.85 -12.92
CA LEU A 105 4.12 1.53 -11.67
C LEU A 105 4.87 0.40 -10.98
N VAL A 106 5.30 0.64 -9.75
CA VAL A 106 5.98 -0.38 -8.94
C VAL A 106 5.34 -0.48 -7.56
N TYR A 107 5.31 -1.69 -7.01
CA TYR A 107 4.85 -1.92 -5.65
C TYR A 107 5.95 -1.61 -4.64
N MET A 108 5.56 -1.01 -3.52
CA MET A 108 6.50 -0.61 -2.48
C MET A 108 6.95 -1.82 -1.66
N SER A 109 8.27 -1.98 -1.51
CA SER A 109 8.81 -2.95 -0.56
C SER A 109 8.38 -2.62 0.89
N LEU A 110 8.35 -3.65 1.76
CA LEU A 110 8.12 -3.45 3.20
C LEU A 110 9.04 -2.40 3.84
N ARG A 111 10.30 -2.27 3.37
CA ARG A 111 11.23 -1.25 3.86
C ARG A 111 10.75 0.16 3.48
N ALA A 112 10.30 0.35 2.24
CA ALA A 112 9.78 1.62 1.76
C ALA A 112 8.48 1.99 2.50
N LEU A 113 7.57 1.04 2.68
CA LEU A 113 6.34 1.24 3.44
C LEU A 113 6.61 1.65 4.89
N ARG A 114 7.53 0.98 5.58
CA ARG A 114 7.94 1.37 6.95
C ARG A 114 8.54 2.77 7.01
N LYS A 115 9.26 3.20 5.98
CA LYS A 115 9.81 4.55 5.87
C LYS A 115 8.68 5.56 5.67
N ALA A 116 7.79 5.32 4.71
CA ALA A 116 6.66 6.18 4.40
C ALA A 116 5.79 6.47 5.63
N VAL A 117 5.51 5.43 6.43
CA VAL A 117 4.74 5.53 7.66
C VAL A 117 5.43 6.40 8.72
N ARG A 118 6.76 6.27 8.86
CA ARG A 118 7.53 7.07 9.85
C ARG A 118 7.59 8.55 9.49
N GLU A 119 7.52 8.89 8.21
CA GLU A 119 7.63 10.27 7.72
C GLU A 119 6.30 11.04 7.81
N GLU A 120 5.19 10.35 8.07
CA GLU A 120 3.87 10.96 8.31
C GLU A 120 3.66 11.36 9.79
N THR A 121 4.49 10.84 10.69
CA THR A 121 4.40 11.06 12.15
C THR A 121 5.37 12.14 12.62
#